data_AF-A0A0S4FP45-F1
#
_entry.id   AF-A0A0S4FP45-F1
#
_cell.length_a   1.000
_cell.length_b   1.000
_cell.length_c   1.000
_cell.angle_alpha   90.00
_cell.angle_beta   90.00
_cell.angle_gamma   90.00
#
_symmetry.space_group_name_H-M   'P 1'
#
loop_
_entity.id
_entity.type
_entity.pdbx_description
1 polymer ?
#
loop_
_entity_poly.entity_id
_entity_poly.type
_entity_poly.pdbx_seq_one_letter_code
_entity_poly.pdbx_strand_id
1 'polypeptide(L)'
;MMMVSMIKRRLKKGKTYEDFRRAWYHTTGFGIDSDSFLEPEPPLGRLYTVINAFDPREIIVIGFGPELSEEVLESVLNIDVEERLHNPLDDVIEPVIGRSFGVLVSEDDFSPKGAIEYQNPSVGGVETDLKESEELIKLVRREIESASTRRDKKRQEIEAKKDLD
;
A
#
# COMPACT_ATOMS: atom_id res chain seq x y z
N MET A 1 11.80 8.63 5.90
CA MET A 1 11.38 8.03 4.60
C MET A 1 10.08 7.27 4.76
N MET A 2 9.34 6.99 3.68
CA MET A 2 7.97 6.46 3.72
C MET A 2 7.82 5.14 2.96
N MET A 3 6.88 4.28 3.38
CA MET A 3 6.52 3.08 2.61
C MET A 3 5.67 3.46 1.40
N VAL A 4 5.91 2.82 0.25
CA VAL A 4 4.99 2.83 -0.89
C VAL A 4 4.47 1.43 -1.12
N SER A 5 3.16 1.31 -1.32
CA SER A 5 2.50 0.07 -1.71
C SER A 5 1.86 0.23 -3.09
N MET A 6 1.99 -0.79 -3.93
CA MET A 6 1.33 -0.88 -5.22
C MET A 6 0.61 -2.22 -5.29
N ILE A 7 -0.71 -2.17 -5.40
CA ILE A 7 -1.58 -3.35 -5.42
C ILE A 7 -2.29 -3.39 -6.77
N LYS A 8 -2.04 -4.44 -7.53
CA LYS A 8 -2.69 -4.71 -8.81
C LYS A 8 -3.69 -5.84 -8.64
N ARG A 9 -4.93 -5.58 -9.06
CA ARG A 9 -6.04 -6.54 -9.01
C ARG A 9 -6.82 -6.46 -10.30
N ARG A 10 -7.36 -7.58 -10.73
CA ARG A 10 -8.23 -7.62 -11.90
C ARG A 10 -9.66 -7.89 -11.48
N LEU A 11 -10.62 -7.09 -11.95
CA LEU A 11 -12.05 -7.32 -11.76
C LEU A 11 -12.47 -8.62 -12.43
N LYS A 12 -13.36 -9.40 -11.82
CA LYS A 12 -14.03 -10.54 -12.46
C LYS A 12 -14.86 -10.07 -13.66
N LYS A 13 -15.19 -10.99 -14.58
CA LYS A 13 -16.01 -10.67 -15.76
C LYS A 13 -17.36 -10.09 -15.33
N GLY A 14 -17.73 -8.95 -15.92
CA GLY A 14 -19.00 -8.27 -15.63
C GLY A 14 -19.00 -7.37 -14.40
N LYS A 15 -17.92 -7.33 -13.61
CA LYS A 15 -17.74 -6.39 -12.51
C LYS A 15 -17.18 -5.05 -13.00
N THR A 16 -17.48 -3.99 -12.26
CA THR A 16 -17.14 -2.60 -12.57
C THR A 16 -16.18 -2.01 -11.54
N TYR A 17 -15.61 -0.85 -11.86
CA TYR A 17 -14.85 -0.08 -10.87
C TYR A 17 -15.69 0.28 -9.65
N GLU A 18 -16.98 0.60 -9.83
CA GLU A 18 -17.87 0.94 -8.73
C GLU A 18 -18.09 -0.24 -7.78
N ASP A 19 -18.21 -1.47 -8.32
CA ASP A 19 -18.27 -2.69 -7.50
C ASP A 19 -17.01 -2.84 -6.64
N PHE A 20 -15.84 -2.59 -7.25
CA PHE A 20 -14.57 -2.61 -6.52
C PHE A 20 -14.52 -1.49 -5.48
N ARG A 21 -14.92 -0.27 -5.83
CA ARG A 21 -14.88 0.90 -4.95
C ARG A 21 -15.70 0.67 -3.68
N ARG A 22 -16.86 0.01 -3.80
CA ARG A 22 -17.72 -0.34 -2.67
C ARG A 22 -17.12 -1.42 -1.79
N ALA A 23 -16.52 -2.46 -2.38
CA ALA A 23 -15.86 -3.53 -1.63
C ALA A 23 -14.54 -3.09 -0.98
N TRP A 24 -13.78 -2.23 -1.66
CA TRP A 24 -12.46 -1.76 -1.23
C TRP A 24 -12.50 -0.59 -0.25
N TYR A 25 -13.62 0.13 -0.12
CA TYR A 25 -13.64 1.28 0.77
C TYR A 25 -13.48 0.85 2.22
N HIS A 26 -12.38 1.24 2.85
CA HIS A 26 -12.20 1.03 4.27
C HIS A 26 -13.13 1.98 5.03
N THR A 27 -13.92 1.44 5.95
CA THR A 27 -14.68 2.23 6.93
C THR A 27 -13.80 2.68 8.09
N THR A 28 -12.65 2.03 8.27
CA THR A 28 -11.65 2.31 9.30
C THR A 28 -10.42 2.95 8.65
N GLY A 29 -10.05 4.16 9.08
CA GLY A 29 -8.78 4.77 8.67
C GLY A 29 -7.58 4.06 9.27
N PHE A 30 -6.38 4.24 8.71
CA PHE A 30 -5.16 3.58 9.19
C PHE A 30 -4.57 4.17 10.49
N GLY A 31 -5.29 5.09 11.17
CA GLY A 31 -4.88 5.61 12.49
C GLY A 31 -3.57 6.41 12.48
N ILE A 32 -3.21 7.03 11.36
CA ILE A 32 -2.03 7.89 11.27
C ILE A 32 -2.43 9.24 11.87
N ASP A 33 -1.99 9.52 13.10
CA ASP A 33 -2.22 10.81 13.75
C ASP A 33 -1.64 11.92 12.88
N SER A 34 -2.52 12.79 12.36
CA SER A 34 -2.17 13.93 11.51
C SER A 34 -1.51 15.08 12.27
N ASP A 35 -1.16 14.90 13.54
CA ASP A 35 -0.64 15.93 14.42
C ASP A 35 0.86 16.21 14.22
N SER A 36 1.49 15.64 13.18
CA SER A 36 2.81 16.06 12.74
C SER A 36 2.72 17.43 12.02
N PHE A 37 2.97 18.49 12.79
CA PHE A 37 3.16 19.89 12.34
C PHE A 37 4.43 20.10 11.49
N LEU A 38 4.70 19.21 10.55
CA LEU A 38 5.70 19.42 9.51
C LEU A 38 4.93 19.50 8.19
N GLU A 39 4.72 20.71 7.69
CA GLU A 39 4.43 20.93 6.27
C GLU A 39 5.57 20.25 5.49
N PRO A 40 5.27 19.14 4.81
CA PRO A 40 4.63 19.23 3.50
C PRO A 40 3.27 18.53 3.44
N GLU A 41 2.37 19.13 2.66
CA GLU A 41 1.10 18.51 2.27
C GLU A 41 1.35 17.12 1.63
N PRO A 42 0.53 16.11 1.94
CA PRO A 42 0.99 14.73 2.00
C PRO A 42 0.98 14.05 0.63
N PRO A 43 1.58 12.84 0.58
CA PRO A 43 0.69 11.72 0.26
C PRO A 43 0.51 10.71 1.41
N LEU A 44 1.06 10.94 2.61
CA LEU A 44 0.73 10.20 3.85
C LEU A 44 -0.78 9.87 3.96
N GLY A 45 -1.11 8.57 4.00
CA GLY A 45 -2.48 8.09 4.16
C GLY A 45 -3.38 8.22 2.92
N ARG A 46 -2.86 8.71 1.79
CA ARG A 46 -3.58 8.77 0.52
C ARG A 46 -3.38 7.49 -0.29
N LEU A 47 -4.50 6.94 -0.76
CA LEU A 47 -4.52 5.86 -1.74
C LEU A 47 -4.98 6.42 -3.08
N TYR A 48 -4.11 6.34 -4.09
CA TYR A 48 -4.43 6.69 -5.46
C TYR A 48 -4.88 5.44 -6.20
N THR A 49 -6.07 5.47 -6.79
CA THR A 49 -6.57 4.35 -7.58
C THR A 49 -6.54 4.69 -9.07
N VAL A 50 -5.95 3.82 -9.87
CA VAL A 50 -5.78 3.94 -11.31
C VAL A 50 -6.47 2.76 -11.99
N ILE A 51 -7.18 3.04 -13.07
CA ILE A 51 -7.69 2.01 -13.99
C ILE A 51 -6.66 1.89 -15.12
N ASN A 52 -6.17 0.68 -15.40
CA ASN A 52 -5.17 0.48 -16.44
C ASN A 52 -5.79 0.75 -17.84
N ALA A 53 -5.11 1.58 -18.63
CA ALA A 53 -5.56 1.94 -19.98
C ALA A 53 -5.54 0.75 -20.97
N PHE A 54 -4.68 -0.25 -20.75
CA PHE A 54 -4.54 -1.44 -21.59
C PHE A 54 -5.36 -2.64 -21.11
N ASP A 55 -5.80 -2.62 -19.84
CA ASP A 55 -6.79 -3.55 -19.31
C ASP A 55 -7.75 -2.80 -18.38
N PRO A 56 -8.91 -2.34 -18.86
CA PRO A 56 -9.88 -1.61 -18.04
C PRO A 56 -10.45 -2.42 -16.86
N ARG A 57 -10.20 -3.74 -16.79
CA ARG A 57 -10.52 -4.56 -15.63
C ARG A 57 -9.39 -4.59 -14.60
N GLU A 58 -8.18 -4.14 -14.93
CA GLU A 58 -7.09 -4.03 -13.97
C GLU A 58 -7.17 -2.70 -13.20
N ILE A 59 -7.26 -2.82 -11.88
CA ILE A 59 -7.24 -1.74 -10.91
C ILE A 59 -5.89 -1.75 -10.21
N ILE A 60 -5.23 -0.60 -10.19
CA ILE A 60 -3.95 -0.38 -9.54
C ILE A 60 -4.17 0.61 -8.40
N VAL A 61 -3.87 0.21 -7.17
CA VAL A 61 -3.93 1.09 -6.00
C VAL A 61 -2.50 1.39 -5.54
N ILE A 62 -2.15 2.66 -5.49
CA ILE A 62 -0.86 3.16 -5.01
C ILE A 62 -1.10 3.86 -3.68
N GLY A 63 -0.50 3.34 -2.61
CA GLY A 63 -0.61 3.90 -1.28
C GLY A 63 0.72 4.40 -0.76
N PHE A 64 0.73 5.61 -0.22
CA PHE A 64 1.87 6.18 0.48
C PHE A 64 1.60 6.07 1.98
N GLY A 65 2.37 5.20 2.62
CA GLY A 65 2.28 4.91 4.04
C GLY A 65 2.94 6.00 4.89
N PRO A 66 2.82 5.89 6.21
CA PRO A 66 3.45 6.80 7.16
C PRO A 66 4.99 6.76 7.08
N GLU A 67 5.63 7.64 7.85
CA GLU A 67 7.06 7.53 8.12
C GLU A 67 7.39 6.12 8.64
N LEU A 68 8.51 5.57 8.16
CA LEU A 68 8.93 4.23 8.46
C LEU A 68 9.52 4.13 9.86
N SER A 69 8.78 3.50 10.75
CA SER A 69 9.31 2.90 11.98
C SER A 69 8.72 1.50 12.15
N GLU A 70 9.39 0.66 12.95
CA GLU A 70 8.91 -0.69 13.25
C GLU A 70 7.50 -0.67 13.87
N GLU A 71 7.29 0.16 14.89
CA GLU A 71 6.00 0.33 15.58
C GLU A 71 4.88 0.76 14.63
N VAL A 72 5.17 1.72 13.75
CA VAL A 72 4.20 2.24 12.79
C VAL A 72 3.85 1.19 11.73
N LEU A 73 4.85 0.47 11.20
CA LEU A 73 4.63 -0.61 10.25
C LEU A 73 3.80 -1.74 10.87
N GLU A 74 4.14 -2.15 12.09
CA GLU A 74 3.39 -3.18 12.81
C GLU A 74 1.92 -2.77 12.99
N SER A 75 1.67 -1.53 13.45
CA SER A 75 0.33 -0.99 13.66
C SER A 75 -0.51 -0.99 12.37
N VAL A 76 0.02 -0.42 11.28
CA VAL A 76 -0.67 -0.34 9.99
C VAL A 76 -0.92 -1.72 9.40
N LEU A 77 0.06 -2.63 9.48
CA LEU A 77 -0.08 -3.97 8.95
C LEU A 77 -1.05 -4.83 9.78
N ASN A 78 -1.18 -4.58 11.08
CA ASN A 78 -2.19 -5.23 11.91
C ASN A 78 -3.61 -4.85 11.46
N ILE A 79 -3.86 -3.55 11.21
CA ILE A 79 -5.14 -3.07 10.68
C ILE A 79 -5.43 -3.72 9.33
N ASP A 80 -4.43 -3.77 8.45
CA ASP A 80 -4.56 -4.39 7.13
C ASP A 80 -4.89 -5.90 7.21
N VAL A 81 -4.31 -6.63 8.16
CA VAL A 81 -4.60 -8.04 8.40
C VAL A 81 -6.07 -8.23 8.81
N GLU A 82 -6.58 -7.46 9.77
CA GLU A 82 -7.96 -7.61 10.26
C GLU A 82 -9.01 -7.20 9.22
N GLU A 83 -8.83 -6.05 8.57
CA GLU A 83 -9.78 -5.53 7.58
C GLU A 83 -9.85 -6.44 6.35
N ARG A 84 -8.72 -7.02 5.90
CA ARG A 84 -8.70 -7.91 4.73
C ARG A 84 -9.36 -9.25 4.97
N LEU A 85 -9.32 -9.80 6.18
CA LEU A 85 -9.97 -11.08 6.48
C LEU A 85 -11.50 -11.02 6.34
N HIS A 86 -12.08 -9.82 6.39
CA HIS A 86 -13.52 -9.58 6.32
C HIS A 86 -13.97 -8.92 5.01
N ASN A 87 -13.07 -8.70 4.05
CA ASN A 87 -13.36 -7.86 2.90
C ASN A 87 -14.12 -8.62 1.78
N PRO A 88 -15.26 -8.10 1.27
CA PRO A 88 -16.03 -8.70 0.16
C PRO A 88 -15.34 -8.65 -1.21
N LEU A 89 -14.08 -8.19 -1.28
CA LEU A 89 -13.32 -8.07 -2.51
C LEU A 89 -13.27 -9.39 -3.30
N ASP A 90 -13.19 -10.54 -2.64
CA ASP A 90 -13.09 -11.85 -3.30
C ASP A 90 -14.27 -12.14 -4.23
N ASP A 91 -15.42 -11.48 -4.07
CA ASP A 91 -16.58 -11.58 -4.98
C ASP A 91 -16.44 -10.72 -6.24
N VAL A 92 -15.55 -9.72 -6.19
CA VAL A 92 -15.39 -8.68 -7.22
C VAL A 92 -14.12 -8.87 -8.03
N ILE A 93 -13.02 -9.33 -7.42
CA ILE A 93 -11.72 -9.46 -8.07
C ILE A 93 -11.37 -10.92 -8.38
N GLU A 94 -10.53 -11.12 -9.39
CA GLU A 94 -9.88 -12.41 -9.64
C GLU A 94 -8.91 -12.73 -8.48
N PRO A 95 -8.68 -14.02 -8.16
CA PRO A 95 -7.84 -14.41 -7.00
C PRO A 95 -6.38 -13.97 -7.10
N VAL A 96 -5.90 -13.71 -8.31
CA VAL A 96 -4.51 -13.30 -8.55
C VAL A 96 -4.35 -11.83 -8.18
N ILE A 97 -3.47 -11.56 -7.22
CA ILE A 97 -3.14 -10.21 -6.75
C ILE A 97 -1.64 -9.98 -6.95
N GLY A 98 -1.29 -8.93 -7.71
CA GLY A 98 0.07 -8.42 -7.76
C GLY A 98 0.31 -7.43 -6.63
N ARG A 99 1.35 -7.61 -5.82
CA ARG A 99 1.73 -6.66 -4.77
C ARG A 99 3.19 -6.29 -4.90
N SER A 100 3.48 -5.01 -4.78
CA SER A 100 4.82 -4.48 -4.68
C SER A 100 4.86 -3.51 -3.53
N PHE A 101 5.93 -3.58 -2.74
CA PHE A 101 6.15 -2.71 -1.60
C PHE A 101 7.57 -2.17 -1.70
N GLY A 102 7.76 -0.92 -1.32
CA GLY A 102 9.05 -0.25 -1.41
C GLY A 102 9.16 0.91 -0.44
N VAL A 103 10.32 1.55 -0.47
CA VAL A 103 10.62 2.79 0.25
C VAL A 103 10.68 3.91 -0.79
N LEU A 104 10.05 5.05 -0.51
CA LEU A 104 10.17 6.23 -1.37
C LEU A 104 11.57 6.83 -1.21
N VAL A 105 12.33 6.87 -2.31
CA VAL A 105 13.74 7.32 -2.32
C VAL A 105 13.99 8.60 -3.12
N SER A 106 13.09 8.98 -4.02
CA SER A 106 13.17 10.26 -4.74
C SER A 106 11.80 10.73 -5.20
N GLU A 107 11.64 12.04 -5.32
CA GLU A 107 10.57 12.76 -5.98
C GLU A 107 11.19 13.71 -7.01
N ASP A 108 11.14 13.35 -8.28
CA ASP A 108 11.76 14.12 -9.36
C ASP A 108 10.70 14.90 -10.15
N ASP A 109 10.91 16.21 -10.35
CA ASP A 109 10.04 17.05 -11.19
C ASP A 109 10.63 17.21 -12.61
N PHE A 110 10.04 16.49 -13.56
CA PHE A 110 10.37 16.59 -14.98
C PHE A 110 9.40 17.50 -15.78
N SER A 111 8.60 18.34 -15.11
CA SER A 111 7.72 19.30 -15.77
C SER A 111 8.41 20.44 -16.55
N PRO A 112 9.63 20.90 -16.19
CA PRO A 112 10.30 21.95 -16.95
C PRO A 112 10.65 21.54 -18.39
N LYS A 113 10.54 22.48 -19.32
CA LYS A 113 11.00 22.30 -20.71
C LYS A 113 12.48 22.59 -20.83
N GLY A 114 13.21 21.74 -21.54
CA GLY A 114 14.64 21.91 -21.83
C GLY A 114 15.50 20.86 -21.14
N ALA A 115 16.81 21.12 -21.08
CA ALA A 115 17.73 20.27 -20.33
C ALA A 115 17.50 20.46 -18.83
N ILE A 116 17.44 19.35 -18.11
CA ILE A 116 17.37 19.31 -16.64
C ILE A 116 18.71 18.78 -16.15
N GLU A 117 19.27 19.41 -15.13
CA GLU A 117 20.50 18.95 -14.50
C GLU A 117 20.21 17.77 -13.56
N TYR A 118 21.14 16.83 -13.50
CA TYR A 118 21.06 15.73 -12.54
C TYR A 118 21.04 16.27 -11.11
N GLN A 119 20.16 15.73 -10.28
CA GLN A 119 20.08 15.99 -8.84
C GLN A 119 20.23 14.66 -8.08
N ASN A 120 20.77 14.72 -6.87
CA ASN A 120 20.76 13.56 -5.99
C ASN A 120 19.31 13.21 -5.59
N PRO A 121 19.02 11.93 -5.30
CA PRO A 121 17.69 11.51 -4.87
C PRO A 121 17.23 12.30 -3.64
N SER A 122 16.02 12.86 -3.68
CA SER A 122 15.49 13.66 -2.58
C SER A 122 13.97 13.52 -2.47
N VAL A 123 13.45 13.62 -1.25
CA VAL A 123 12.01 13.58 -0.95
C VAL A 123 11.67 14.85 -0.18
N GLY A 124 10.67 15.61 -0.63
CA GLY A 124 10.35 16.91 -0.01
C GLY A 124 11.53 17.90 0.02
N GLY A 125 12.47 17.79 -0.92
CA GLY A 125 13.68 18.63 -0.97
C GLY A 125 14.79 18.22 -0.01
N VAL A 126 14.64 17.12 0.74
CA VAL A 126 15.68 16.56 1.60
C VAL A 126 16.38 15.41 0.89
N GLU A 127 17.70 15.48 0.74
CA GLU A 127 18.50 14.42 0.13
C GLU A 127 18.34 13.10 0.89
N THR A 128 18.15 12.02 0.14
CA THR A 128 17.90 10.68 0.69
C THR A 128 19.21 9.97 1.00
N ASP A 129 19.36 9.48 2.23
CA ASP A 129 20.43 8.53 2.56
C ASP A 129 20.10 7.15 1.99
N LEU A 130 20.80 6.79 0.91
CA LEU A 130 20.60 5.51 0.23
C LEU A 130 21.04 4.31 1.09
N LYS A 131 21.97 4.47 2.04
CA LYS A 131 22.34 3.39 2.96
C LYS A 131 21.24 3.15 3.99
N GLU A 132 20.67 4.23 4.53
CA GLU A 132 19.50 4.13 5.40
C GLU A 132 18.32 3.49 4.66
N SER A 133 18.11 3.85 3.39
CA SER A 133 17.07 3.28 2.54
C SER A 133 17.19 1.76 2.42
N GLU A 134 18.40 1.22 2.30
CA GLU A 134 18.63 -0.24 2.23
C GLU A 134 18.19 -0.95 3.52
N GLU A 135 18.47 -0.36 4.69
CA GLU A 135 18.04 -0.92 5.98
C GLU A 135 16.51 -0.84 6.13
N LEU A 136 15.89 0.26 5.72
CA LEU A 136 14.44 0.41 5.72
C LEU A 136 13.75 -0.58 4.77
N ILE A 137 14.34 -0.88 3.62
CA ILE A 137 13.82 -1.92 2.69
C ILE A 137 13.81 -3.29 3.39
N LYS A 138 14.86 -3.64 4.14
CA LYS A 138 14.92 -4.91 4.89
C LYS A 138 13.85 -4.95 5.98
N LEU A 139 13.66 -3.84 6.70
CA LEU A 139 12.61 -3.69 7.71
C LEU A 139 11.22 -3.89 7.10
N VAL A 140 10.88 -3.15 6.04
CA VAL A 140 9.59 -3.26 5.33
C VAL A 140 9.34 -4.69 4.86
N ARG A 141 10.35 -5.33 4.26
CA ARG A 141 10.24 -6.72 3.82
C ARG A 141 9.92 -7.66 4.98
N ARG A 142 10.67 -7.57 6.09
CA ARG A 142 10.48 -8.41 7.28
C ARG A 142 9.07 -8.26 7.84
N GLU A 143 8.60 -7.03 7.99
CA GLU A 143 7.27 -6.77 8.57
C GLU A 143 6.13 -7.26 7.68
N ILE A 144 6.24 -7.11 6.36
CA ILE A 144 5.25 -7.63 5.40
C ILE A 144 5.20 -9.15 5.40
N GLU A 145 6.36 -9.82 5.45
CA GLU A 145 6.46 -11.28 5.54
C GLU A 145 5.82 -11.79 6.86
N SER A 146 6.12 -11.12 7.97
CA SER A 146 5.52 -11.39 9.29
C SER A 146 4.00 -11.22 9.28
N ALA A 147 3.50 -10.08 8.79
CA ALA A 147 2.08 -9.79 8.70
C ALA A 147 1.34 -10.77 7.78
N SER A 148 1.93 -11.14 6.64
CA SER A 148 1.35 -12.13 5.72
C SER A 148 1.21 -13.50 6.38
N THR A 149 2.25 -13.94 7.10
CA THR A 149 2.21 -15.21 7.86
C THR A 149 1.12 -15.20 8.91
N ARG A 150 0.97 -14.09 9.65
CA ARG A 150 -0.10 -13.94 10.66
C ARG A 150 -1.49 -13.98 10.04
N ARG A 151 -1.70 -13.29 8.90
CA ARG A 151 -2.97 -13.34 8.15
C ARG A 151 -3.31 -14.76 7.72
N ASP A 152 -2.36 -15.46 7.12
CA ASP A 152 -2.61 -16.78 6.55
C ASP A 152 -2.94 -17.80 7.64
N LYS A 153 -2.28 -17.71 8.80
CA LYS A 153 -2.64 -18.50 9.99
C LYS A 153 -4.06 -18.21 10.48
N LYS A 154 -4.44 -16.93 10.62
CA LYS A 154 -5.80 -16.55 11.02
C LYS A 154 -6.86 -17.04 10.04
N ARG A 155 -6.59 -16.97 8.73
CA ARG A 155 -7.48 -17.47 7.71
C ARG A 155 -7.74 -18.98 7.87
N GLN A 156 -6.68 -19.77 8.06
CA GLN A 156 -6.79 -21.21 8.30
C GLN A 156 -7.60 -21.52 9.57
N GLU A 157 -7.42 -20.77 10.65
CA GLU A 157 -8.19 -20.93 11.89
C GLU A 157 -9.68 -20.61 11.70
N ILE A 158 -10.02 -19.62 10.87
CA ILE A 158 -11.42 -19.28 10.53
C ILE A 158 -12.06 -20.38 9.67
N GLU A 159 -11.34 -20.88 8.66
CA GLU A 159 -11.82 -21.94 7.77
C GLU A 159 -12.04 -23.25 8.55
N ALA A 160 -11.08 -23.65 9.40
CA ALA A 160 -11.20 -24.85 10.23
C ALA A 160 -12.38 -24.81 11.22
N LYS A 161 -12.77 -23.63 11.69
CA LYS A 161 -13.96 -23.46 12.55
C LYS A 161 -15.27 -23.60 11.78
N LYS A 162 -15.32 -23.16 10.52
CA LYS A 162 -16.50 -23.31 9.66
C LYS A 162 -16.79 -24.77 9.29
N ASP A 163 -15.76 -25.62 9.24
CA ASP A 163 -15.92 -27.05 8.94
C ASP A 163 -16.38 -27.87 10.17
N LEU A 164 -16.45 -27.26 11.35
CA LEU A 164 -16.87 -27.89 12.61
C LEU A 164 -18.32 -27.53 13.02
N ASP A 165 -18.94 -26.56 12.35
CA ASP A 165 -20.31 -26.07 12.58
C ASP A 165 -21.26 -26.54 11.45
#